data_AF-A0A3C0W537-F1
#
_entry.id   AF-A0A3C0W537-F1
#
_cell.length_a   1.000
_cell.length_b   1.000
_cell.length_c   1.000
_cell.angle_alpha   90.00
_cell.angle_beta   90.00
_cell.angle_gamma   90.00
#
_symmetry.space_group_name_H-M   'P 1'
#
loop_
_entity.id
_entity.type
_entity.pdbx_description
1 polymer ?
#
loop_
_entity_poly.entity_id
_entity_poly.type
_entity_poly.pdbx_seq_one_letter_code
_entity_poly.pdbx_strand_id
1 'polypeptide(L)'
;KAEIVDRGPYSVTRNPLYVFSFIGAFGIGAQTGSLAVGTVFALAAFLVFLRTVGREEAWLAEHFGQTYEAYRTRTPRFWPDVSRWRDAEELVVRPSFFLRTLRDGLTFLAAIPVMEGIEHLQATGLIGFRIGLF
;
A
#
# COMPACT_ATOMS: atom_id res chain seq x y z
N LYS A 1 19.16 -16.32 9.03
CA LYS A 1 18.92 -15.30 10.08
C LYS A 1 17.90 -14.31 9.54
N ALA A 2 16.92 -13.89 10.34
CA ALA A 2 16.05 -12.78 9.96
C ALA A 2 16.81 -11.46 10.16
N GLU A 3 16.56 -10.47 9.31
CA GLU A 3 17.20 -9.14 9.32
C GLU A 3 16.12 -8.07 9.14
N ILE A 4 16.32 -6.90 9.73
CA ILE A 4 15.46 -5.75 9.52
C ILE A 4 15.81 -5.10 8.18
N VAL A 5 14.84 -5.04 7.29
CA VAL A 5 14.94 -4.27 6.05
C VAL A 5 14.65 -2.80 6.36
N ASP A 6 15.66 -1.94 6.24
CA ASP A 6 15.60 -0.52 6.60
C ASP A 6 15.99 0.42 5.45
N ARG A 7 16.18 -0.13 4.25
CA ARG A 7 16.60 0.56 3.01
C ARG A 7 15.46 0.65 1.99
N GLY A 8 15.64 1.50 0.99
CA GLY A 8 14.66 1.77 -0.04
C GLY A 8 13.38 2.38 0.56
N PRO A 9 12.17 1.90 0.20
CA PRO A 9 10.92 2.42 0.74
C PRO A 9 10.82 2.35 2.27
N TYR A 10 11.48 1.37 2.89
CA TYR A 10 11.52 1.20 4.35
C TYR A 10 12.39 2.25 5.04
N SER A 11 13.22 3.02 4.33
CA SER A 11 13.96 4.12 4.94
C SER A 11 13.12 5.39 5.09
N VAL A 12 12.10 5.54 4.22
CA VAL A 12 11.17 6.69 4.14
C VAL A 12 10.02 6.57 5.14
N THR A 13 9.50 5.36 5.33
CA THR A 13 8.46 5.03 6.32
C THR A 13 8.63 3.59 6.76
N ARG A 14 8.26 3.27 8.00
CA ARG A 14 8.37 1.90 8.53
C ARG A 14 7.37 0.93 7.91
N ASN A 15 6.29 1.47 7.36
CA ASN A 15 5.13 0.71 6.91
C ASN A 15 4.72 1.10 5.48
N PRO A 16 5.64 1.05 4.48
CA PRO A 16 5.36 1.58 3.13
C PRO A 16 4.20 0.86 2.45
N LEU A 17 4.07 -0.46 2.63
CA LEU A 17 2.97 -1.25 2.07
C LEU A 17 1.60 -0.78 2.60
N TYR A 18 1.51 -0.46 3.89
CA TYR A 18 0.27 0.04 4.49
C TYR A 18 -0.09 1.43 3.96
N VAL A 19 0.90 2.29 3.71
CA VAL A 19 0.68 3.59 3.07
C VAL A 19 0.06 3.41 1.68
N PHE A 20 0.59 2.49 0.86
CA PHE A 20 0.00 2.16 -0.44
C PHE A 20 -1.42 1.58 -0.30
N SER A 21 -1.68 0.75 0.71
CA SER A 21 -3.04 0.25 0.99
C SER A 21 -4.02 1.38 1.32
N PHE A 22 -3.60 2.41 2.06
CA PHE A 22 -4.45 3.57 2.34
C PHE A 22 -4.77 4.37 1.07
N ILE A 23 -3.77 4.57 0.21
CA ILE A 23 -3.94 5.23 -1.09
C ILE A 23 -4.89 4.41 -1.98
N GLY A 24 -4.73 3.08 -2.01
CA GLY A 24 -5.62 2.18 -2.75
C GLY A 24 -7.06 2.22 -2.24
N ALA A 25 -7.25 2.15 -0.92
CA ALA A 25 -8.57 2.25 -0.30
C ALA A 25 -9.24 3.60 -0.60
N PHE A 26 -8.47 4.69 -0.53
CA PHE A 26 -8.94 6.01 -0.94
C PHE A 26 -9.38 6.02 -2.41
N GLY A 27 -8.55 5.49 -3.32
CA GLY A 27 -8.86 5.43 -4.75
C GLY A 27 -10.12 4.61 -5.06
N ILE A 28 -10.35 3.51 -4.34
CA ILE A 28 -11.58 2.71 -4.45
C ILE A 28 -12.81 3.55 -4.07
N GLY A 29 -12.77 4.25 -2.93
CA GLY A 29 -13.89 5.09 -2.52
C GLY A 29 -14.06 6.35 -3.40
N ALA A 30 -12.97 6.92 -3.91
CA ALA A 30 -13.01 8.10 -4.77
C ALA A 30 -13.62 7.83 -6.15
N GLN A 31 -13.58 6.59 -6.63
CA GLN A 31 -14.25 6.17 -7.87
C GLN A 31 -15.78 6.34 -7.83
N THR A 32 -16.39 6.49 -6.64
CA THR A 32 -17.82 6.82 -6.55
C THR A 32 -18.13 8.31 -6.83
N GLY A 33 -17.15 9.09 -7.30
CA GLY A 33 -17.26 10.53 -7.50
C GLY A 33 -17.24 11.36 -6.20
N SER A 34 -16.99 10.75 -5.04
CA SER A 34 -17.02 11.42 -3.74
C SER A 34 -15.72 11.27 -2.97
N LEU A 35 -15.02 12.40 -2.79
CA LEU A 35 -13.81 12.47 -1.95
C LEU A 35 -14.11 12.13 -0.48
N ALA A 36 -15.34 12.35 -0.01
CA ALA A 36 -15.76 11.98 1.33
C ALA A 36 -15.79 10.46 1.49
N VAL A 37 -16.34 9.73 0.52
CA VAL A 37 -16.37 8.26 0.52
C VAL A 37 -14.94 7.70 0.46
N GLY A 38 -14.09 8.26 -0.41
CA GLY A 38 -12.66 7.95 -0.46
C GLY A 38 -11.97 8.12 0.90
N THR A 39 -12.21 9.24 1.57
CA THR A 39 -11.64 9.53 2.90
C THR A 39 -12.11 8.54 3.95
N VAL A 40 -13.41 8.19 3.96
CA VAL A 40 -13.96 7.19 4.89
C VAL A 40 -13.28 5.83 4.70
N PHE A 41 -13.08 5.40 3.46
CA PHE A 41 -12.41 4.13 3.17
C PHE A 41 -10.94 4.14 3.61
N ALA A 42 -10.23 5.25 3.35
CA ALA A 42 -8.85 5.43 3.79
C ALA A 42 -8.73 5.39 5.33
N LEU A 43 -9.64 6.08 6.03
CA LEU A 43 -9.69 6.08 7.50
C LEU A 43 -10.04 4.70 8.06
N ALA A 44 -10.99 3.99 7.45
CA ALA A 44 -11.34 2.63 7.85
C ALA A 44 -10.12 1.69 7.70
N ALA A 45 -9.43 1.75 6.57
CA ALA A 45 -8.20 1.00 6.34
C ALA A 45 -7.12 1.38 7.38
N PHE A 46 -6.93 2.67 7.65
CA PHE A 46 -5.99 3.16 8.67
C PHE A 46 -6.28 2.57 10.05
N LEU A 47 -7.54 2.60 10.51
CA LEU A 47 -7.93 2.07 11.82
C LEU A 47 -7.73 0.56 11.92
N VAL A 48 -8.06 -0.18 10.87
CA VAL A 48 -7.85 -1.64 10.81
C VAL A 48 -6.36 -1.98 10.89
N PHE A 49 -5.54 -1.30 10.09
CA PHE A 49 -4.11 -1.60 10.01
C PHE A 49 -3.31 -1.03 11.19
N LEU A 50 -3.81 -0.02 11.90
CA LEU A 50 -3.14 0.54 13.08
C LEU A 50 -2.89 -0.53 14.15
N ARG A 51 -3.86 -1.43 14.36
CA ARG A 51 -3.72 -2.54 15.32
C ARG A 51 -2.70 -3.57 14.84
N THR A 52 -2.71 -3.91 13.56
CA THR A 52 -1.79 -4.88 12.96
C THR A 52 -0.36 -4.37 13.03
N VAL A 53 -0.11 -3.13 12.61
CA VAL A 53 1.20 -2.49 12.71
C VAL A 53 1.66 -2.44 14.17
N GLY A 54 0.79 -2.10 15.12
CA GLY A 54 1.13 -2.13 16.54
C GLY A 54 1.68 -3.48 17.02
N ARG A 55 1.07 -4.59 16.57
CA ARG A 55 1.51 -5.94 16.92
C ARG A 55 2.82 -6.31 16.23
N GLU A 56 2.96 -5.98 14.95
CA GLU A 56 4.19 -6.23 14.19
C GLU A 56 5.38 -5.48 14.80
N GLU A 57 5.19 -4.20 15.15
CA GLU A 57 6.25 -3.39 15.76
C GLU A 57 6.63 -3.89 17.17
N ALA A 58 5.67 -4.37 17.96
CA ALA A 58 5.97 -4.98 19.26
C ALA A 58 6.79 -6.26 19.10
N TRP A 59 6.39 -7.12 18.15
CA TRP A 59 7.12 -8.35 17.83
C TRP A 59 8.54 -8.04 17.32
N LEU A 60 8.69 -7.03 16.46
CA LEU A 60 10.00 -6.57 15.96
C LEU A 60 10.88 -6.02 17.09
N ALA A 61 10.31 -5.24 18.02
CA ALA A 61 11.03 -4.72 19.17
C ALA A 61 11.51 -5.85 20.09
N GLU A 62 10.69 -6.87 20.32
CA GLU A 62 11.06 -8.05 21.12
C GLU A 62 12.15 -8.90 20.44
N HIS A 63 12.08 -9.10 19.12
CA HIS A 63 13.00 -9.98 18.40
C HIS A 63 14.33 -9.34 18.03
N PHE A 64 14.35 -8.02 17.76
CA PHE A 64 15.52 -7.31 17.26
C PHE A 64 16.05 -6.23 18.22
N GLY A 65 15.34 -5.92 19.32
CA GLY A 65 15.80 -5.06 20.39
C GLY A 65 16.33 -3.70 19.91
N GLN A 66 17.60 -3.41 20.25
CA GLN A 66 18.25 -2.13 19.92
C GLN A 66 18.32 -1.84 18.42
N THR A 67 18.45 -2.86 17.56
CA THR A 67 18.50 -2.65 16.10
C THR A 67 17.19 -2.08 15.58
N TYR A 68 16.06 -2.58 16.11
CA TYR A 68 14.74 -2.04 15.76
C TYR A 68 14.50 -0.66 16.38
N GLU A 69 14.94 -0.42 17.62
CA GLU A 69 14.82 0.90 18.24
C GLU A 69 15.60 1.98 17.47
N ALA A 70 16.83 1.68 17.04
CA ALA A 70 17.60 2.58 16.18
C ALA A 70 16.92 2.82 14.81
N TYR A 71 16.16 1.86 14.31
CA TYR A 71 15.33 2.03 13.12
C TYR A 71 14.08 2.89 13.38
N ARG A 72 13.43 2.69 14.53
CA ARG A 72 12.23 3.42 14.94
C ARG A 72 12.48 4.91 15.13
N THR A 73 13.64 5.30 15.66
CA THR A 73 13.98 6.72 15.89
C THR A 73 14.25 7.49 14.59
N ARG A 74 14.80 6.83 13.58
CA ARG A 74 15.17 7.47 12.30
C ARG A 74 14.09 7.43 11.23
N THR A 75 13.09 6.56 11.35
CA THR A 75 12.07 6.39 10.29
C THR A 75 10.65 6.58 10.84
N PRO A 76 9.83 7.46 10.24
CA PRO A 76 8.45 7.70 10.67
C PRO A 76 7.57 6.46 10.46
N ARG A 77 6.47 6.38 11.22
CA ARG A 77 5.61 5.18 11.24
C ARG A 77 4.78 5.01 9.97
N PHE A 78 4.09 6.07 9.56
CA PHE A 78 3.14 6.07 8.44
C PHE A 78 3.43 7.22 7.48
N TRP A 79 3.65 8.44 7.99
CA TRP A 79 3.91 9.60 7.14
C TRP A 79 5.26 9.46 6.42
N PRO A 80 5.28 9.30 5.09
CA PRO A 80 6.52 9.07 4.36
C PRO A 80 7.38 10.35 4.33
N ASP A 81 8.63 10.25 4.77
CA ASP A 81 9.62 11.31 4.63
C ASP A 81 10.62 10.95 3.52
N VAL A 82 10.33 11.39 2.29
CA VAL A 82 11.12 11.06 1.10
C VAL A 82 12.56 11.58 1.18
N SER A 83 12.83 12.59 2.01
CA SER A 83 14.19 13.10 2.22
C SER A 83 15.10 12.09 2.91
N ARG A 84 14.53 11.08 3.57
CA ARG A 84 15.25 10.00 4.27
C ARG A 84 15.52 8.79 3.38
N TRP A 85 15.32 8.90 2.06
CA TRP A 85 15.63 7.83 1.12
C TRP A 85 17.10 7.40 1.25
N ARG A 86 17.32 6.12 1.54
CA ARG A 86 18.64 5.50 1.61
C ARG A 86 18.55 4.11 1.04
N ASP A 87 19.41 3.83 0.07
CA ASP A 87 19.45 2.56 -0.60
C ASP A 87 20.86 1.95 -0.60
N ALA A 88 20.96 0.69 -0.99
CA ALA A 88 22.24 0.09 -1.33
C ALA A 88 22.68 0.55 -2.73
N GLU A 89 24.00 0.68 -2.94
CA GLU A 89 24.56 0.96 -4.26
C GLU A 89 24.29 -0.19 -5.24
N GLU A 90 24.36 -1.44 -4.74
CA GLU A 90 24.00 -2.64 -5.48
C GLU A 90 22.96 -3.46 -4.71
N LEU A 91 21.93 -3.91 -5.42
CA LEU A 91 20.86 -4.75 -4.89
C LEU A 91 20.92 -6.14 -5.54
N VAL A 92 21.28 -7.14 -4.75
CA VAL A 92 21.25 -8.54 -5.20
C VAL A 92 19.81 -9.06 -5.10
N VAL A 93 19.13 -9.11 -6.24
CA VAL A 93 17.75 -9.60 -6.33
C VAL A 93 17.68 -10.95 -7.03
N ARG A 94 16.69 -11.76 -6.66
CA ARG A 94 16.34 -12.97 -7.42
C ARG A 94 15.40 -12.57 -8.55
N PRO A 95 15.78 -12.69 -9.83
CA PRO A 95 14.99 -12.16 -10.95
C PRO A 95 13.57 -12.73 -11.03
N SER A 96 13.38 -14.01 -10.68
CA SER A 96 12.08 -14.66 -10.70
C SER A 96 11.08 -14.02 -9.73
N PHE A 97 11.51 -13.67 -8.52
CA PHE A 97 10.66 -12.97 -7.55
C PHE A 97 10.40 -11.53 -8.00
N PHE A 98 11.40 -10.85 -8.55
CA PHE A 98 11.24 -9.49 -9.05
C PHE A 98 10.21 -9.41 -10.18
N LEU A 99 10.32 -10.28 -11.20
CA LEU A 99 9.38 -10.32 -12.31
C LEU A 99 7.97 -10.74 -11.86
N ARG A 100 7.87 -11.62 -10.86
CA ARG A 100 6.58 -11.95 -10.25
C ARG A 100 5.95 -10.73 -9.58
N THR A 101 6.70 -9.98 -8.78
CA THR A 101 6.19 -8.76 -8.13
C THR A 101 5.73 -7.73 -9.16
N LEU A 102 6.48 -7.54 -10.25
CA LEU A 102 6.06 -6.66 -11.35
C LEU A 102 4.77 -7.15 -12.00
N ARG A 103 4.66 -8.46 -12.27
CA ARG A 103 3.44 -9.07 -12.82
C ARG A 103 2.24 -8.92 -11.90
N ASP A 104 2.43 -9.13 -10.60
CA ASP A 104 1.36 -8.95 -9.61
C ASP A 104 0.87 -7.49 -9.62
N GLY A 105 1.79 -6.54 -9.77
CA GLY A 105 1.48 -5.11 -9.96
C GLY A 105 0.66 -4.80 -11.22
N LEU A 106 0.86 -5.52 -12.34
CA LEU A 106 0.07 -5.33 -13.56
C LEU A 106 -1.43 -5.60 -13.35
N THR A 107 -1.80 -6.40 -12.35
CA THR A 107 -3.20 -6.64 -11.98
C THR A 107 -3.92 -5.33 -11.63
N PHE A 108 -3.22 -4.34 -11.06
CA PHE A 108 -3.80 -3.02 -10.79
C PHE A 108 -4.14 -2.26 -12.09
N LEU A 109 -3.33 -2.41 -13.14
CA LEU A 109 -3.62 -1.79 -14.44
C LEU A 109 -4.83 -2.45 -15.13
N ALA A 110 -5.05 -3.74 -14.88
CA ALA A 110 -6.24 -4.45 -15.38
C ALA A 110 -7.55 -3.92 -14.78
N ALA A 111 -7.52 -3.20 -13.66
CA ALA A 111 -8.71 -2.59 -13.09
C ALA A 111 -9.35 -1.57 -14.05
N ILE A 112 -8.55 -0.81 -14.82
CA ILE A 112 -9.04 0.22 -15.76
C ILE A 112 -9.94 -0.38 -16.85
N PRO A 113 -9.47 -1.33 -17.69
CA PRO A 113 -10.32 -1.92 -18.73
C PRO A 113 -11.49 -2.72 -18.17
N VAL A 114 -11.36 -3.29 -16.96
CA VAL A 114 -12.49 -3.95 -16.28
C VAL A 114 -13.57 -2.95 -15.91
N MET A 115 -13.21 -1.80 -15.35
CA MET A 115 -14.16 -0.73 -15.00
C MET A 115 -14.83 -0.16 -16.25
N GLU A 116 -14.06 0.16 -17.30
CA GLU A 116 -14.58 0.63 -18.59
C GLU A 116 -15.51 -0.41 -19.25
N GLY A 117 -15.16 -1.70 -19.15
CA GLY A 117 -16.02 -2.79 -19.61
C GLY A 117 -17.34 -2.88 -18.86
N ILE A 118 -17.33 -2.66 -17.54
CA ILE A 118 -18.56 -2.62 -16.72
C ILE A 118 -19.44 -1.43 -17.13
N GLU A 119 -18.86 -0.25 -17.31
CA GLU A 119 -19.57 0.94 -17.80
C GLU A 119 -20.21 0.69 -19.17
N HIS A 120 -19.47 0.08 -20.10
CA HIS A 120 -19.99 -0.26 -21.43
C HIS A 120 -21.17 -1.25 -21.34
N LEU A 121 -21.07 -2.28 -20.50
CA LEU A 121 -22.14 -3.24 -20.29
C LEU A 121 -23.38 -2.61 -19.63
N GLN A 122 -23.21 -1.66 -18.71
CA GLN A 122 -24.31 -0.87 -18.15
C GLN A 122 -24.97 0.01 -19.22
N ALA A 123 -24.18 0.64 -20.12
CA ALA A 123 -24.70 1.47 -21.20
C ALA A 123 -25.55 0.69 -22.22
N THR A 124 -25.23 -0.58 -22.44
CA THR A 124 -26.05 -1.49 -23.29
C THR A 124 -27.34 -1.98 -22.63
N GLY A 125 -27.59 -1.65 -21.36
CA GLY A 125 -28.82 -2.02 -20.63
C GLY A 125 -28.87 -3.46 -20.12
N LEU A 126 -27.78 -4.22 -20.24
CA LEU A 126 -27.67 -5.61 -19.75
C LEU A 126 -27.54 -5.72 -18.22
N ILE A 127 -27.14 -4.63 -17.55
CA ILE A 127 -26.97 -4.58 -16.09
C ILE A 127 -27.92 -3.50 -15.55
N GLY A 128 -28.98 -3.92 -14.86
CA GLY A 128 -30.04 -3.03 -14.34
C GLY A 128 -29.65 -2.17 -13.13
N PHE A 129 -28.40 -2.27 -12.65
CA PHE A 129 -27.89 -1.48 -11.52
C PHE A 129 -26.92 -0.43 -12.04
N ARG A 130 -27.34 0.84 -12.04
CA ARG A 130 -26.48 1.98 -12.39
C ARG A 130 -25.53 2.25 -11.23
N ILE A 131 -24.29 1.78 -11.37
CA ILE A 131 -23.21 2.30 -10.53
C ILE A 131 -22.83 3.64 -11.16
N GLY A 132 -23.07 4.74 -10.45
CA GLY A 132 -22.66 6.07 -10.89
C GLY A 132 -21.14 6.14 -10.91
N LEU A 133 -20.54 5.74 -12.03
CA LEU A 133 -19.16 5.99 -12.38
C LEU A 133 -19.18 7.08 -13.44
N PHE A 134 -18.94 8.31 -12.96
CA PHE A 134 -18.91 9.60 -13.66
C PHE A 134 -20.24 10.10 -14.26
#